data_AF-A0A385SVJ4-F1
#
_entry.id   AF-A0A385SVJ4-F1
#
_cell.length_a   1.000
_cell.length_b   1.000
_cell.length_c   1.000
_cell.angle_alpha   90.00
_cell.angle_beta   90.00
_cell.angle_gamma   90.00
#
_symmetry.space_group_name_H-M   'P 1'
#
loop_
_entity.id
_entity.type
_entity.pdbx_description
1 polymer ?
#
loop_
_entity_poly.entity_id
_entity_poly.type
_entity_poly.pdbx_seq_one_letter_code
_entity_poly.pdbx_strand_id
1 'polypeptide(L)'
;MTKTALVKFLMLFLFASSAYGQKVKYKDIWGLLSTKQYEAAEPFLKNYLKENADNPNALLYMGIIFQEKSGKDDVLKQTRRAISDMDSAILYYDKAYKTITEKEVKRNDEYYQAYNRRDLRTGEFGVKLSDIQFDLEKKMEGLRERIDRVKMVKYYFNLADSLYKKTNALYRTLQASAPDEKAFYLRANENTVASVVALGVRYDSCLKAFNNYKSSAVTIGRTGYNQTLSEREIVDMKKDGASPANFYQDDLQVWDYRKFADKAKLSIEKEIIPMRQHLVSYDIEINKLREKLNKDSVSVRSDLTSLIDKLLMEQLKKYDPEPLPMEVFSLKISDLEYRSALLENKTVRDSSDLQFRLALLTKELKYVTRLDSMAARLSTEDVDQKAENYELFIKNTYNSTVVLKSFVKALKEYSEREKLKKQAQVTQTKDALQWIVIGADSIPVVPAVANARFKPLIILEEKFTSGLQYADSLNPTGYFYTIRPSRIPDVKVTFPVDKPNFKLSRVSSSKALTYSDAAGQIYFVLIYTERPAKDGKHAATLAKIYRSDGLAWSMNYQLGYVPKEIQFKPDGGELTIKGDTQQNTIDKNGKLVK
;
A
#
# COMPACT_ATOMS: atom_id res chain seq x y z
N MET A 1 66.72 -53.65 39.47
CA MET A 1 65.51 -54.05 38.73
C MET A 1 64.82 -55.16 39.51
N THR A 2 63.57 -54.94 39.91
CA THR A 2 62.82 -55.84 40.80
C THR A 2 62.41 -57.12 40.08
N LYS A 3 62.45 -58.27 40.77
CA LYS A 3 62.05 -59.60 40.23
C LYS A 3 60.65 -59.60 39.59
N THR A 4 59.78 -58.68 39.98
CA THR A 4 58.45 -58.46 39.40
C THR A 4 58.46 -57.85 38.00
N ALA A 5 59.50 -57.08 37.62
CA ALA A 5 59.63 -56.56 36.25
C ALA A 5 60.02 -57.67 35.26
N LEU A 6 60.86 -58.63 35.69
CA LEU A 6 61.28 -59.75 34.86
C LEU A 6 60.13 -60.73 34.58
N VAL A 7 59.27 -61.01 35.57
CA VAL A 7 58.10 -61.89 35.41
C VAL A 7 57.04 -61.24 34.50
N LYS A 8 56.83 -59.91 34.60
CA LYS A 8 55.92 -59.19 33.69
C LYS A 8 56.45 -59.16 32.26
N PHE A 9 57.77 -59.03 32.08
CA PHE A 9 58.40 -59.10 30.76
C PHE A 9 58.33 -60.50 30.15
N LEU A 10 58.51 -61.55 30.96
CA LEU A 10 58.42 -62.95 30.52
C LEU A 10 56.97 -63.35 30.16
N MET A 11 55.97 -62.88 30.91
CA MET A 11 54.55 -63.07 30.54
C MET A 11 54.21 -62.35 29.23
N LEU A 12 54.76 -61.16 28.97
CA LEU A 12 54.51 -60.42 27.72
C LEU A 12 55.04 -61.19 26.49
N PHE A 13 56.14 -61.93 26.63
CA PHE A 13 56.69 -62.78 25.57
C PHE A 13 55.90 -64.08 25.35
N LEU A 14 55.30 -64.65 26.40
CA LEU A 14 54.49 -65.87 26.32
C LEU A 14 53.11 -65.65 25.69
N PHE A 15 52.55 -64.44 25.78
CA PHE A 15 51.31 -64.09 25.05
C PHE A 15 51.56 -63.64 23.60
N ALA A 16 52.80 -63.29 23.23
CA ALA A 16 53.15 -62.85 21.88
C ALA A 16 53.46 -64.01 20.91
N SER A 17 53.58 -65.26 21.39
CA SER A 17 54.13 -66.37 20.61
C SER A 17 53.12 -67.44 20.17
N SER A 18 51.82 -67.27 20.42
CA SER A 18 50.76 -68.17 19.93
C SER A 18 49.91 -67.56 18.81
N ALA A 19 50.57 -67.06 17.76
CA ALA A 19 49.91 -66.66 16.51
C ALA A 19 50.77 -67.00 15.29
N TYR A 20 51.42 -68.17 15.29
CA TYR A 20 51.91 -68.76 14.05
C TYR A 20 50.73 -69.44 13.35
N GLY A 21 50.42 -68.93 12.16
CA GLY A 21 49.21 -69.25 11.40
C GLY A 21 48.98 -70.74 11.22
N GLN A 22 47.89 -71.25 11.83
CA GLN A 22 47.22 -72.41 11.27
C GLN A 22 46.80 -72.03 9.85
N LYS A 23 47.37 -72.74 8.87
CA LYS A 23 46.98 -72.63 7.46
C LYS A 23 45.48 -72.91 7.37
N VAL A 24 44.69 -71.84 7.18
CA VAL A 24 43.24 -71.92 7.16
C VAL A 24 42.84 -72.85 6.01
N LYS A 25 42.18 -73.97 6.31
CA LYS A 25 41.72 -74.89 5.26
C LYS A 25 40.41 -74.36 4.67
N TYR A 26 40.24 -74.51 3.37
CA TYR A 26 39.02 -74.04 2.69
C TYR A 26 37.74 -74.65 3.27
N LYS A 27 37.79 -75.94 3.66
CA LYS A 27 36.66 -76.66 4.27
C LYS A 27 36.13 -76.01 5.55
N ASP A 28 37.01 -75.36 6.32
CA ASP A 28 36.62 -74.69 7.57
C ASP A 28 35.89 -73.36 7.28
N ILE A 29 36.20 -72.72 6.15
CA ILE A 29 35.53 -71.50 5.66
C ILE A 29 34.19 -71.86 4.99
N TRP A 30 34.15 -72.99 4.28
CA TRP A 30 32.97 -73.46 3.53
C TRP A 30 31.70 -73.57 4.39
N GLY A 31 31.82 -73.99 5.66
CA GLY A 31 30.69 -74.06 6.58
C GLY A 31 30.00 -72.70 6.78
N LEU A 32 30.78 -71.61 6.83
CA LEU A 32 30.26 -70.24 6.94
C LEU A 32 29.67 -69.75 5.62
N LEU A 33 30.27 -70.12 4.48
CA LEU A 33 29.83 -69.72 3.15
C LEU A 33 28.50 -70.39 2.75
N SER A 34 28.40 -71.70 2.96
CA SER A 34 27.20 -72.49 2.67
C SER A 34 25.99 -72.09 3.53
N THR A 35 26.24 -71.58 4.74
CA THR A 35 25.20 -71.03 5.64
C THR A 35 24.95 -69.53 5.45
N LYS A 36 25.53 -68.91 4.42
CA LYS A 36 25.39 -67.47 4.08
C LYS A 36 25.87 -66.50 5.17
N GLN A 37 26.78 -66.91 6.05
CA GLN A 37 27.39 -66.06 7.07
C GLN A 37 28.54 -65.24 6.48
N TYR A 38 28.25 -64.47 5.43
CA TYR A 38 29.24 -63.81 4.58
C TYR A 38 30.10 -62.77 5.31
N GLU A 39 29.52 -62.01 6.24
CA GLU A 39 30.26 -61.01 7.03
C GLU A 39 31.33 -61.65 7.91
N ALA A 40 31.02 -62.80 8.51
CA ALA A 40 31.97 -63.57 9.30
C ALA A 40 33.00 -64.30 8.42
N ALA A 41 32.60 -64.76 7.23
CA ALA A 41 33.46 -65.51 6.31
C ALA A 41 34.48 -64.62 5.56
N GLU A 42 34.14 -63.35 5.26
CA GLU A 42 34.97 -62.43 4.47
C GLU A 42 36.44 -62.34 4.93
N PRO A 43 36.77 -62.09 6.22
CA PRO A 43 38.17 -61.95 6.66
C PRO A 43 38.97 -63.25 6.49
N PHE A 44 38.35 -64.40 6.76
CA PHE A 44 38.99 -65.71 6.58
C PHE A 44 39.21 -66.01 5.10
N LEU A 45 38.22 -65.72 4.26
CA LEU A 45 38.31 -65.95 2.81
C LEU A 45 39.37 -65.05 2.16
N LYS A 46 39.50 -63.79 2.59
CA LYS A 46 40.57 -62.88 2.13
C LYS A 46 41.95 -63.40 2.51
N ASN A 47 42.13 -63.88 3.73
CA ASN A 47 43.42 -64.44 4.16
C ASN A 47 43.75 -65.74 3.40
N TYR A 48 42.77 -66.59 3.15
CA TYR A 48 42.94 -67.81 2.36
C TYR A 48 43.36 -67.51 0.91
N LEU A 49 42.72 -66.54 0.25
CA LEU A 49 43.03 -66.14 -1.13
C LEU A 49 44.40 -65.46 -1.28
N LYS A 50 45.03 -64.98 -0.20
CA LYS A 50 46.42 -64.49 -0.25
C LYS A 50 47.42 -65.62 -0.51
N GLU A 51 47.15 -66.80 0.05
CA GLU A 51 48.00 -67.98 -0.09
C GLU A 51 47.56 -68.89 -1.25
N ASN A 52 46.29 -68.81 -1.65
CA ASN A 52 45.66 -69.67 -2.65
C ASN A 52 44.89 -68.82 -3.68
N ALA A 53 45.61 -67.99 -4.43
CA ALA A 53 45.04 -66.96 -5.31
C ALA A 53 44.13 -67.52 -6.43
N ASP A 54 44.36 -68.76 -6.84
CA ASP A 54 43.68 -69.39 -7.99
C ASP A 54 42.57 -70.38 -7.57
N ASN A 55 42.16 -70.39 -6.30
CA ASN A 55 41.08 -71.28 -5.86
C ASN A 55 39.73 -70.82 -6.47
N PRO A 56 39.11 -71.61 -7.38
CA PRO A 56 38.00 -71.11 -8.19
C PRO A 56 36.71 -70.85 -7.37
N ASN A 57 36.43 -71.73 -6.40
CA ASN A 57 35.25 -71.60 -5.55
C ASN A 57 35.39 -70.47 -4.54
N ALA A 58 36.59 -70.28 -3.98
CA ALA A 58 36.87 -69.16 -3.07
C ALA A 58 36.72 -67.80 -3.79
N LEU A 59 37.13 -67.70 -5.05
CA LEU A 59 36.93 -66.52 -5.89
C LEU A 59 35.43 -66.28 -6.15
N LEU A 60 34.67 -67.32 -6.49
CA LEU A 60 33.23 -67.25 -6.68
C LEU A 60 32.53 -66.67 -5.44
N TYR A 61 32.82 -67.20 -4.26
CA TYR A 61 32.21 -66.73 -3.02
C TYR A 61 32.66 -65.32 -2.62
N MET A 62 33.89 -64.92 -2.94
CA MET A 62 34.31 -63.52 -2.76
C MET A 62 33.47 -62.58 -3.64
N GLY A 63 33.17 -62.98 -4.88
CA GLY A 63 32.25 -62.25 -5.75
C GLY A 63 30.85 -62.11 -5.15
N ILE A 64 30.31 -63.20 -4.58
CA ILE A 64 29.00 -63.21 -3.89
C ILE A 64 29.00 -62.25 -2.70
N ILE A 65 30.04 -62.28 -1.86
CA ILE A 65 30.16 -61.40 -0.67
C ILE A 65 30.13 -59.94 -1.10
N PHE A 66 30.93 -59.55 -2.09
CA PHE A 66 30.95 -58.17 -2.59
C PHE A 66 29.63 -57.75 -3.24
N GLN A 67 28.97 -58.66 -3.97
CA GLN A 67 27.64 -58.41 -4.50
C GLN A 67 26.63 -58.14 -3.38
N GLU A 68 26.64 -58.92 -2.31
CA GLU A 68 25.74 -58.68 -1.17
C GLU A 68 26.03 -57.38 -0.43
N LYS A 69 27.31 -57.03 -0.25
CA LYS A 69 27.71 -55.77 0.38
C LYS A 69 27.20 -54.55 -0.39
N SER A 70 27.37 -54.56 -1.72
CA SER A 70 26.81 -53.49 -2.57
C SER A 70 25.28 -53.40 -2.50
N GLY A 71 24.59 -54.51 -2.16
CA GLY A 71 23.15 -54.54 -1.95
C GLY A 71 22.69 -53.91 -0.63
N LYS A 72 23.58 -53.82 0.37
CA LYS A 72 23.34 -53.21 1.69
C LYS A 72 23.71 -51.73 1.75
N ASP A 73 24.58 -51.26 0.86
CA ASP A 73 25.03 -49.88 0.83
C ASP A 73 23.92 -48.90 0.41
N ASP A 74 23.90 -47.71 1.03
CA ASP A 74 23.01 -46.62 0.64
C ASP A 74 23.46 -46.04 -0.72
N VAL A 75 22.65 -46.22 -1.74
CA VAL A 75 22.96 -45.81 -3.12
C VAL A 75 23.18 -44.30 -3.26
N LEU A 76 22.58 -43.47 -2.38
CA LEU A 76 22.67 -42.01 -2.43
C LEU A 76 23.81 -41.44 -1.56
N LYS A 77 24.02 -41.99 -0.37
CA LYS A 77 25.07 -41.53 0.57
C LYS A 77 26.40 -42.24 0.34
N GLN A 78 26.36 -43.52 0.00
CA GLN A 78 27.52 -44.41 -0.13
C GLN A 78 27.74 -44.84 -1.59
N THR A 79 27.33 -44.03 -2.56
CA THR A 79 27.40 -44.36 -4.00
C THR A 79 28.76 -44.90 -4.44
N ARG A 80 29.86 -44.26 -4.02
CA ARG A 80 31.23 -44.68 -4.39
C ARG A 80 31.58 -46.05 -3.83
N ARG A 81 31.15 -46.35 -2.60
CA ARG A 81 31.37 -47.63 -1.94
C ARG A 81 30.57 -48.72 -2.63
N ALA A 82 29.29 -48.47 -2.90
CA ALA A 82 28.42 -49.41 -3.61
C ALA A 82 28.98 -49.76 -5.00
N ILE A 83 29.47 -48.77 -5.76
CA ILE A 83 30.11 -49.00 -7.05
C ILE A 83 31.40 -49.80 -6.90
N SER A 84 32.26 -49.44 -5.95
CA SER A 84 33.52 -50.16 -5.68
C SER A 84 33.29 -51.63 -5.28
N ASP A 85 32.24 -51.90 -4.51
CA ASP A 85 31.86 -53.26 -4.12
C ASP A 85 31.32 -54.05 -5.33
N MET A 86 30.52 -53.41 -6.22
CA MET A 86 30.08 -54.04 -7.48
C MET A 86 31.24 -54.32 -8.44
N ASP A 87 32.18 -53.38 -8.60
CA ASP A 87 33.38 -53.57 -9.44
C ASP A 87 34.25 -54.72 -8.88
N SER A 88 34.39 -54.80 -7.55
CA SER A 88 35.10 -55.91 -6.90
C SER A 88 34.39 -57.24 -7.13
N ALA A 89 33.05 -57.29 -7.05
CA ALA A 89 32.28 -58.48 -7.37
C ALA A 89 32.50 -58.94 -8.81
N ILE A 90 32.46 -58.03 -9.78
CA ILE A 90 32.74 -58.32 -11.20
C ILE A 90 34.15 -58.89 -11.37
N LEU A 91 35.16 -58.28 -10.73
CA LEU A 91 36.55 -58.76 -10.79
C LEU A 91 36.68 -60.20 -10.28
N TYR A 92 36.06 -60.52 -9.15
CA TYR A 92 36.12 -61.87 -8.58
C TYR A 92 35.31 -62.89 -9.39
N TYR A 93 34.17 -62.50 -9.95
CA TYR A 93 33.40 -63.34 -10.86
C TYR A 93 34.14 -63.63 -12.17
N ASP A 94 34.83 -62.64 -12.76
CA ASP A 94 35.65 -62.84 -13.96
C ASP A 94 36.82 -63.80 -13.70
N LYS A 95 37.49 -63.67 -12.54
CA LYS A 95 38.54 -64.61 -12.13
C LYS A 95 37.99 -66.02 -11.90
N ALA A 96 36.84 -66.16 -11.23
CA ALA A 96 36.19 -67.45 -11.04
C ALA A 96 35.79 -68.08 -12.38
N TYR A 97 35.18 -67.31 -13.28
CA TYR A 97 34.78 -67.75 -14.62
C TYR A 97 35.95 -68.35 -15.41
N LYS A 98 37.12 -67.71 -15.35
CA LYS A 98 38.35 -68.16 -16.04
C LYS A 98 39.04 -69.37 -15.39
N THR A 99 38.80 -69.63 -14.11
CA THR A 99 39.53 -70.66 -13.34
C THR A 99 38.69 -71.92 -13.08
N ILE A 100 37.36 -71.82 -13.09
CA ILE A 100 36.47 -72.98 -12.94
C ILE A 100 36.54 -73.83 -14.23
N THR A 101 36.89 -75.11 -14.07
CA THR A 101 36.98 -76.09 -15.17
C THR A 101 36.08 -77.28 -14.90
N GLU A 102 35.76 -78.07 -15.92
CA GLU A 102 34.89 -79.26 -15.77
C GLU A 102 35.49 -80.28 -14.78
N LYS A 103 36.82 -80.44 -14.78
CA LYS A 103 37.53 -81.31 -13.85
C LYS A 103 37.39 -80.85 -12.40
N GLU A 104 37.45 -79.54 -12.17
CA GLU A 104 37.28 -78.95 -10.85
C GLU A 104 35.86 -79.17 -10.32
N VAL A 105 34.85 -78.89 -11.14
CA VAL A 105 33.44 -79.06 -10.76
C VAL A 105 33.12 -80.52 -10.42
N LYS A 106 33.63 -81.49 -11.18
CA LYS A 106 33.43 -82.92 -10.90
C LYS A 106 34.13 -83.39 -9.61
N ARG A 107 35.26 -82.77 -9.25
CA ARG A 107 36.04 -83.17 -8.07
C ARG A 107 35.49 -82.58 -6.77
N ASN A 108 34.95 -81.35 -6.85
CA ASN A 108 34.53 -80.55 -5.71
C ASN A 108 33.05 -80.14 -5.84
N ASP A 109 32.20 -81.06 -6.29
CA ASP A 109 30.78 -80.85 -6.56
C ASP A 109 30.02 -80.32 -5.32
N GLU A 110 30.43 -80.75 -4.11
CA GLU A 110 29.94 -80.26 -2.83
C GLU A 110 30.00 -78.73 -2.69
N TYR A 111 30.98 -78.07 -3.32
CA TYR A 111 31.16 -76.61 -3.24
C TYR A 111 30.34 -75.84 -4.28
N TYR A 112 29.71 -76.51 -5.23
CA TYR A 112 28.88 -75.91 -6.27
C TYR A 112 27.43 -76.35 -6.21
N GLN A 113 26.98 -76.93 -5.09
CA GLN A 113 25.61 -77.42 -4.91
C GLN A 113 24.52 -76.37 -5.21
N ALA A 114 24.82 -75.07 -5.09
CA ALA A 114 23.91 -73.99 -5.47
C ALA A 114 23.50 -74.02 -6.96
N TYR A 115 24.27 -74.72 -7.81
CA TYR A 115 24.05 -74.89 -9.24
C TYR A 115 23.51 -76.27 -9.61
N ASN A 116 23.21 -77.12 -8.63
CA ASN A 116 22.72 -78.47 -8.88
C ASN A 116 21.33 -78.41 -9.51
N ARG A 117 21.19 -78.96 -10.72
CA ARG A 117 19.92 -78.97 -11.46
C ARG A 117 19.70 -80.30 -12.16
N ARG A 118 18.43 -80.60 -12.43
CA ARG A 118 18.03 -81.79 -13.18
C ARG A 118 18.36 -81.60 -14.66
N ASP A 119 19.15 -82.50 -15.22
CA ASP A 119 19.39 -82.56 -16.66
C ASP A 119 18.11 -83.00 -17.36
N LEU A 120 17.59 -82.16 -18.25
CA LEU A 120 16.37 -82.42 -19.03
C LEU A 120 16.52 -83.61 -19.98
N ARG A 121 17.74 -83.99 -20.37
CA ARG A 121 18.01 -85.06 -21.32
C ARG A 121 18.23 -86.42 -20.67
N THR A 122 18.89 -86.47 -19.51
CA THR A 122 19.24 -87.72 -18.81
C THR A 122 18.43 -87.96 -17.55
N GLY A 123 17.75 -86.94 -17.02
CA GLY A 123 16.99 -87.01 -15.78
C GLY A 123 17.83 -86.98 -14.50
N GLU A 124 19.15 -87.03 -14.61
CA GLU A 124 20.09 -87.01 -13.48
C GLU A 124 20.29 -85.58 -12.94
N PHE A 125 20.49 -85.48 -11.63
CA PHE A 125 20.87 -84.23 -10.97
C PHE A 125 22.38 -84.09 -11.00
N GLY A 126 22.87 -82.93 -11.42
CA GLY A 126 24.28 -82.64 -11.40
C GLY A 126 24.57 -81.15 -11.61
N VAL A 127 25.80 -80.77 -11.33
CA VAL A 127 26.32 -79.43 -11.59
C VAL A 127 27.06 -79.46 -12.93
N LYS A 128 26.62 -78.68 -13.92
CA LYS A 128 27.36 -78.52 -15.19
C LYS A 128 28.11 -77.20 -15.20
N LEU A 129 29.30 -77.22 -15.80
CA LEU A 129 30.15 -76.03 -15.95
C LEU A 129 29.45 -74.89 -16.68
N SER A 130 28.71 -75.20 -17.75
CA SER A 130 27.97 -74.22 -18.55
C SER A 130 26.98 -73.40 -17.73
N ASP A 131 26.48 -73.96 -16.64
CA ASP A 131 25.41 -73.39 -15.83
C ASP A 131 26.00 -72.36 -14.88
N ILE A 132 27.16 -72.70 -14.31
CA ILE A 132 27.97 -71.81 -13.49
C ILE A 132 28.46 -70.65 -14.36
N GLN A 133 29.02 -70.94 -15.54
CA GLN A 133 29.53 -69.93 -16.46
C GLN A 133 28.42 -68.97 -16.92
N PHE A 134 27.25 -69.51 -17.29
CA PHE A 134 26.10 -68.69 -17.67
C PHE A 134 25.59 -67.82 -16.52
N ASP A 135 25.49 -68.35 -15.28
CA ASP A 135 25.11 -67.55 -14.11
C ASP A 135 26.12 -66.45 -13.82
N LEU A 136 27.43 -66.74 -13.89
CA LEU A 136 28.50 -65.76 -13.69
C LEU A 136 28.46 -64.64 -14.74
N GLU A 137 28.28 -64.98 -16.01
CA GLU A 137 28.08 -64.00 -17.08
C GLU A 137 26.88 -63.11 -16.80
N LYS A 138 25.74 -63.70 -16.45
CA LYS A 138 24.50 -62.96 -16.13
C LYS A 138 24.65 -62.08 -14.90
N LYS A 139 25.38 -62.53 -13.87
CA LYS A 139 25.69 -61.73 -12.68
C LYS A 139 26.59 -60.55 -13.01
N MET A 140 27.65 -60.75 -13.78
CA MET A 140 28.53 -59.66 -14.22
C MET A 140 27.79 -58.64 -15.08
N GLU A 141 26.97 -59.10 -16.04
CA GLU A 141 26.11 -58.25 -16.86
C GLU A 141 25.14 -57.43 -15.99
N GLY A 142 24.41 -58.07 -15.08
CA GLY A 142 23.48 -57.40 -14.18
C GLY A 142 24.15 -56.40 -13.23
N LEU A 143 25.37 -56.67 -12.77
CA LEU A 143 26.17 -55.73 -11.96
C LEU A 143 26.62 -54.51 -12.77
N ARG A 144 27.08 -54.69 -14.01
CA ARG A 144 27.45 -53.57 -14.90
C ARG A 144 26.26 -52.65 -15.16
N GLU A 145 25.11 -53.22 -15.52
CA GLU A 145 23.89 -52.43 -15.68
C GLU A 145 23.48 -51.71 -14.39
N ARG A 146 23.60 -52.38 -13.23
CA ARG A 146 23.27 -51.79 -11.94
C ARG A 146 24.21 -50.63 -11.60
N ILE A 147 25.51 -50.73 -11.89
CA ILE A 147 26.47 -49.63 -11.73
C ILE A 147 26.01 -48.40 -12.52
N ASP A 148 25.64 -48.58 -13.78
CA ASP A 148 25.20 -47.47 -14.62
C ASP A 148 23.90 -46.85 -14.12
N ARG A 149 22.93 -47.68 -13.68
CA ARG A 149 21.70 -47.19 -13.03
C ARG A 149 22.02 -46.39 -11.76
N VAL A 150 22.93 -46.87 -10.89
CA VAL A 150 23.34 -46.19 -9.65
C VAL A 150 23.97 -44.83 -9.96
N LYS A 151 24.85 -44.75 -10.96
CA LYS A 151 25.44 -43.48 -11.42
C LYS A 151 24.36 -42.50 -11.89
N MET A 152 23.39 -42.97 -12.68
CA MET A 152 22.28 -42.14 -13.18
C MET A 152 21.39 -41.62 -12.04
N VAL A 153 21.04 -42.47 -11.07
CA VAL A 153 20.27 -42.06 -9.88
C VAL A 153 21.01 -40.98 -9.10
N LYS A 154 22.31 -41.17 -8.83
CA LYS A 154 23.10 -40.18 -8.10
C LYS A 154 23.24 -38.87 -8.88
N TYR A 155 23.40 -38.95 -10.20
CA TYR A 155 23.49 -37.77 -11.06
C TYR A 155 22.20 -36.92 -10.97
N TYR A 156 21.03 -37.50 -11.21
CA TYR A 156 19.77 -36.76 -11.15
C TYR A 156 19.44 -36.25 -9.76
N PHE A 157 19.75 -37.03 -8.72
CA PHE A 157 19.61 -36.60 -7.33
C PHE A 157 20.42 -35.34 -7.03
N ASN A 158 21.73 -35.36 -7.35
CA ASN A 158 22.61 -34.22 -7.15
C ASN A 158 22.19 -33.02 -8.00
N LEU A 159 21.69 -33.27 -9.23
CA LEU A 159 21.20 -32.22 -10.11
C LEU A 159 19.96 -31.54 -9.54
N ALA A 160 19.00 -32.30 -9.02
CA ALA A 160 17.81 -31.75 -8.37
C ALA A 160 18.16 -30.91 -7.13
N ASP A 161 18.97 -31.45 -6.21
CA ASP A 161 19.42 -30.73 -5.01
C ASP A 161 20.19 -29.43 -5.36
N SER A 162 21.08 -29.50 -6.35
CA SER A 162 21.85 -28.35 -6.82
C SER A 162 20.96 -27.28 -7.48
N LEU A 163 20.02 -27.67 -8.34
CA LEU A 163 19.08 -26.75 -8.96
C LEU A 163 18.19 -26.08 -7.91
N TYR A 164 17.66 -26.84 -6.94
CA TYR A 164 16.85 -26.29 -5.86
C TYR A 164 17.63 -25.27 -5.03
N LYS A 165 18.86 -25.60 -4.60
CA LYS A 165 19.73 -24.67 -3.86
C LYS A 165 19.99 -23.38 -4.64
N LYS A 166 20.21 -23.49 -5.95
CA LYS A 166 20.40 -22.33 -6.84
C LYS A 166 19.10 -21.53 -7.05
N THR A 167 17.94 -22.16 -7.01
CA THR A 167 16.63 -21.49 -7.06
C THR A 167 16.36 -20.74 -5.75
N ASN A 168 16.57 -21.39 -4.60
CA ASN A 168 16.44 -20.77 -3.28
C ASN A 168 17.41 -19.58 -3.12
N ALA A 169 18.66 -19.70 -3.58
CA ALA A 169 19.61 -18.61 -3.57
C ALA A 169 19.16 -17.42 -4.43
N LEU A 170 18.63 -17.68 -5.64
CA LEU A 170 18.08 -16.63 -6.51
C LEU A 170 16.87 -15.94 -5.87
N TYR A 171 15.98 -16.71 -5.23
CA TYR A 171 14.85 -16.16 -4.49
C TYR A 171 15.31 -15.27 -3.34
N ARG A 172 16.32 -15.68 -2.57
CA ARG A 172 16.91 -14.84 -1.49
C ARG A 172 17.49 -13.54 -2.03
N THR A 173 18.12 -13.55 -3.21
CA THR A 173 18.60 -12.32 -3.86
C THR A 173 17.44 -11.39 -4.21
N LEU A 174 16.33 -11.93 -4.75
CA LEU A 174 15.10 -11.15 -5.01
C LEU A 174 14.46 -10.63 -3.71
N GLN A 175 14.50 -11.42 -2.65
CA GLN A 175 14.02 -11.05 -1.33
C GLN A 175 14.84 -9.90 -0.72
N ALA A 176 16.15 -9.87 -0.98
CA ALA A 176 17.07 -8.85 -0.50
C ALA A 176 17.03 -7.56 -1.34
N SER A 177 16.60 -7.61 -2.60
CA SER A 177 16.61 -6.44 -3.50
C SER A 177 15.55 -5.39 -3.15
N ALA A 178 14.56 -5.72 -2.33
CA ALA A 178 13.52 -4.80 -1.90
C ALA A 178 13.25 -4.93 -0.39
N PRO A 179 12.97 -3.85 0.35
CA PRO A 179 12.71 -3.89 1.79
C PRO A 179 11.40 -4.60 2.15
N ASP A 180 10.37 -4.53 1.30
CA ASP A 180 9.05 -5.13 1.48
C ASP A 180 8.44 -5.53 0.11
N GLU A 181 7.26 -6.17 0.16
CA GLU A 181 6.54 -6.61 -1.05
C GLU A 181 6.09 -5.43 -1.92
N LYS A 182 5.67 -4.32 -1.29
CA LYS A 182 5.34 -3.07 -1.97
C LYS A 182 6.50 -2.59 -2.84
N ALA A 183 7.69 -2.46 -2.27
CA ALA A 183 8.88 -2.01 -2.97
C ALA A 183 9.31 -3.01 -4.04
N PHE A 184 9.15 -4.32 -3.81
CA PHE A 184 9.46 -5.33 -4.84
C PHE A 184 8.65 -5.09 -6.11
N TYR A 185 7.34 -4.90 -5.99
CA TYR A 185 6.47 -4.61 -7.13
C TYR A 185 6.72 -3.21 -7.70
N LEU A 186 6.69 -2.17 -6.86
CA LEU A 186 6.78 -0.79 -7.32
C LEU A 186 8.14 -0.39 -7.87
N ARG A 187 9.22 -1.11 -7.52
CA ARG A 187 10.58 -0.92 -8.08
C ARG A 187 10.95 -1.94 -9.16
N ALA A 188 10.08 -2.91 -9.45
CA ALA A 188 10.34 -3.94 -10.45
C ALA A 188 10.73 -3.35 -11.81
N ASN A 189 11.82 -3.81 -12.38
CA ASN A 189 12.30 -3.43 -13.71
C ASN A 189 12.49 -4.69 -14.58
N GLU A 190 12.98 -4.52 -15.80
CA GLU A 190 13.24 -5.64 -16.73
C GLU A 190 14.15 -6.71 -16.11
N ASN A 191 15.18 -6.30 -15.36
CA ASN A 191 16.08 -7.24 -14.65
C ASN A 191 15.34 -8.04 -13.56
N THR A 192 14.39 -7.40 -12.87
CA THR A 192 13.54 -8.05 -11.87
C THR A 192 12.65 -9.10 -12.54
N VAL A 193 11.99 -8.74 -13.64
CA VAL A 193 11.15 -9.66 -14.42
C VAL A 193 11.98 -10.83 -14.94
N ALA A 194 13.15 -10.58 -15.52
CA ALA A 194 14.05 -11.62 -16.00
C ALA A 194 14.49 -12.58 -14.88
N SER A 195 14.78 -12.05 -13.69
CA SER A 195 15.15 -12.84 -12.51
C SER A 195 13.99 -13.69 -11.99
N VAL A 196 12.76 -13.14 -11.98
CA VAL A 196 11.53 -13.86 -11.63
C VAL A 196 11.24 -14.98 -12.63
N VAL A 197 11.40 -14.73 -13.94
CA VAL A 197 11.26 -15.76 -14.97
C VAL A 197 12.31 -16.87 -14.80
N ALA A 198 13.57 -16.48 -14.58
CA ALA A 198 14.66 -17.43 -14.35
C ALA A 198 14.42 -18.29 -13.11
N LEU A 199 13.81 -17.73 -12.06
CA LEU A 199 13.42 -18.45 -10.86
C LEU A 199 12.44 -19.59 -11.18
N GLY A 200 11.35 -19.28 -11.90
CA GLY A 200 10.35 -20.28 -12.30
C GLY A 200 10.95 -21.38 -13.20
N VAL A 201 11.70 -21.00 -14.23
CA VAL A 201 12.33 -21.96 -15.17
C VAL A 201 13.33 -22.89 -14.46
N ARG A 202 14.11 -22.35 -13.51
CA ARG A 202 15.07 -23.14 -12.75
C ARG A 202 14.38 -24.11 -11.79
N TYR A 203 13.27 -23.71 -11.18
CA TYR A 203 12.45 -24.59 -10.36
C TYR A 203 11.81 -25.71 -11.19
N ASP A 204 11.26 -25.42 -12.37
CA ASP A 204 10.72 -26.47 -13.27
C ASP A 204 11.81 -27.48 -13.66
N SER A 205 13.03 -26.99 -13.89
CA SER A 205 14.17 -27.86 -14.19
C SER A 205 14.55 -28.74 -13.00
N CYS A 206 14.41 -28.23 -11.77
CA CYS A 206 14.58 -29.00 -10.55
C CYS A 206 13.53 -30.12 -10.44
N LEU A 207 12.24 -29.81 -10.65
CA LEU A 207 11.16 -30.79 -10.62
C LEU A 207 11.36 -31.89 -11.67
N LYS A 208 11.77 -31.52 -12.89
CA LYS A 208 12.12 -32.49 -13.94
C LYS A 208 13.28 -33.39 -13.53
N ALA A 209 14.34 -32.83 -12.95
CA ALA A 209 15.48 -33.61 -12.45
C ALA A 209 15.05 -34.55 -11.31
N PHE A 210 14.17 -34.11 -10.41
CA PHE A 210 13.63 -34.93 -9.32
C PHE A 210 12.77 -36.09 -9.85
N ASN A 211 11.90 -35.83 -10.83
CA ASN A 211 11.10 -36.88 -11.46
C ASN A 211 11.99 -37.91 -12.18
N ASN A 212 13.03 -37.47 -12.88
CA ASN A 212 14.01 -38.38 -13.50
C ASN A 212 14.76 -39.22 -12.45
N TYR A 213 15.10 -38.62 -11.30
CA TYR A 213 15.65 -39.35 -10.15
C TYR A 213 14.68 -40.41 -9.64
N LYS A 214 13.40 -40.07 -9.41
CA LYS A 214 12.38 -41.02 -8.92
C LYS A 214 12.19 -42.19 -9.88
N SER A 215 12.03 -41.91 -11.18
CA SER A 215 11.90 -42.93 -12.22
C SER A 215 13.13 -43.85 -12.26
N SER A 216 14.33 -43.29 -12.16
CA SER A 216 15.57 -44.07 -12.15
C SER A 216 15.71 -44.91 -10.86
N ALA A 217 15.30 -44.37 -9.72
CA ALA A 217 15.37 -45.05 -8.43
C ALA A 217 14.49 -46.30 -8.38
N VAL A 218 13.29 -46.26 -8.99
CA VAL A 218 12.39 -47.42 -9.09
C VAL A 218 13.07 -48.61 -9.77
N THR A 219 13.89 -48.37 -10.80
CA THR A 219 14.57 -49.44 -11.56
C THR A 219 15.68 -50.16 -10.78
N ILE A 220 16.21 -49.56 -9.72
CA ILE A 220 17.26 -50.17 -8.86
C ILE A 220 16.64 -50.95 -7.70
N GLY A 221 15.40 -50.64 -7.33
CA GLY A 221 14.73 -51.21 -6.16
C GLY A 221 15.06 -50.44 -4.88
N ARG A 222 15.56 -51.13 -3.84
CA ARG A 222 15.82 -50.53 -2.52
C ARG A 222 16.96 -49.51 -2.58
N THR A 223 16.61 -48.23 -2.66
CA THR A 223 17.56 -47.10 -2.50
C THR A 223 17.69 -46.66 -1.04
N GLY A 224 16.83 -47.14 -0.15
CA GLY A 224 16.74 -46.70 1.24
C GLY A 224 15.88 -45.45 1.46
N TYR A 225 15.33 -44.86 0.38
CA TYR A 225 14.50 -43.65 0.43
C TYR A 225 13.24 -43.83 -0.41
N ASN A 226 12.10 -43.35 0.09
CA ASN A 226 10.85 -43.28 -0.66
C ASN A 226 10.32 -41.85 -0.70
N GLN A 227 11.08 -40.98 -1.37
CA GLN A 227 10.86 -39.54 -1.28
C GLN A 227 9.57 -39.09 -1.97
N THR A 228 8.65 -38.48 -1.24
CA THR A 228 7.47 -37.80 -1.77
C THR A 228 7.73 -36.30 -1.72
N LEU A 229 7.53 -35.62 -2.86
CA LEU A 229 7.69 -34.17 -2.95
C LEU A 229 6.36 -33.50 -2.62
N SER A 230 6.39 -32.57 -1.67
CA SER A 230 5.25 -31.73 -1.30
C SER A 230 5.61 -30.25 -1.47
N GLU A 231 4.78 -29.52 -2.20
CA GLU A 231 5.00 -28.11 -2.51
C GLU A 231 4.32 -27.19 -1.51
N ARG A 232 5.02 -26.15 -1.08
CA ARG A 232 4.54 -25.13 -0.15
C ARG A 232 4.45 -23.78 -0.86
N GLU A 233 3.30 -23.13 -0.75
CA GLU A 233 3.09 -21.81 -1.34
C GLU A 233 3.88 -20.73 -0.58
N ILE A 234 4.38 -19.76 -1.34
CA ILE A 234 4.99 -18.53 -0.82
C ILE A 234 3.89 -17.47 -0.74
N VAL A 235 3.42 -17.18 0.47
CA VAL A 235 2.36 -16.20 0.70
C VAL A 235 2.96 -14.85 1.07
N ASP A 236 3.91 -14.84 2.01
CA ASP A 236 4.63 -13.65 2.46
C ASP A 236 6.07 -13.71 1.93
N MET A 237 6.40 -12.83 1.00
CA MET A 237 7.73 -12.79 0.37
C MET A 237 8.89 -12.64 1.37
N LYS A 238 8.65 -12.09 2.56
CA LYS A 238 9.69 -11.86 3.58
C LYS A 238 9.85 -13.01 4.56
N LYS A 239 8.81 -13.80 4.78
CA LYS A 239 8.84 -14.90 5.76
C LYS A 239 9.03 -16.27 5.10
N ASP A 240 8.48 -16.43 3.90
CA ASP A 240 8.43 -17.70 3.19
C ASP A 240 9.57 -17.84 2.18
N GLY A 241 9.72 -19.02 1.58
CA GLY A 241 10.64 -19.25 0.44
C GLY A 241 12.13 -19.25 0.77
N ALA A 242 12.55 -18.74 1.94
CA ALA A 242 13.98 -18.62 2.27
C ALA A 242 14.58 -19.90 2.84
N SER A 243 13.82 -20.80 3.45
CA SER A 243 14.36 -22.01 4.09
C SER A 243 14.84 -23.04 3.05
N PRO A 244 16.01 -23.68 3.27
CA PRO A 244 16.49 -24.74 2.39
C PRO A 244 15.68 -26.03 2.60
N ALA A 245 15.57 -26.85 1.55
CA ALA A 245 14.97 -28.17 1.62
C ALA A 245 16.06 -29.24 1.83
N ASN A 246 15.74 -30.30 2.56
CA ASN A 246 16.64 -31.43 2.76
C ASN A 246 16.24 -32.59 1.85
N PHE A 247 16.98 -32.74 0.75
CA PHE A 247 16.77 -33.81 -0.23
C PHE A 247 17.09 -35.22 0.30
N TYR A 248 17.51 -35.41 1.55
CA TYR A 248 17.71 -36.74 2.14
C TYR A 248 16.54 -37.19 3.05
N GLN A 249 15.42 -36.45 3.07
CA GLN A 249 14.21 -36.82 3.79
C GLN A 249 13.20 -37.52 2.87
N ASP A 250 12.38 -38.40 3.44
CA ASP A 250 11.31 -39.06 2.69
C ASP A 250 10.13 -38.11 2.42
N ASP A 251 9.73 -37.27 3.38
CA ASP A 251 8.84 -36.14 3.11
C ASP A 251 9.66 -34.92 2.69
N LEU A 252 9.85 -34.76 1.38
CA LEU A 252 10.60 -33.64 0.81
C LEU A 252 9.67 -32.44 0.62
N GLN A 253 9.75 -31.51 1.55
CA GLN A 253 9.02 -30.24 1.50
C GLN A 253 9.84 -29.18 0.76
N VAL A 254 9.29 -28.68 -0.34
CA VAL A 254 9.90 -27.65 -1.19
C VAL A 254 8.97 -26.45 -1.35
N TRP A 255 9.55 -25.27 -1.56
CA TRP A 255 8.76 -24.07 -1.88
C TRP A 255 8.39 -24.05 -3.36
N ASP A 256 7.14 -23.70 -3.65
CA ASP A 256 6.62 -23.51 -5.00
C ASP A 256 7.05 -22.15 -5.55
N TYR A 257 8.29 -22.09 -6.02
CA TYR A 257 8.82 -20.89 -6.66
C TYR A 257 8.17 -20.61 -8.01
N ARG A 258 7.55 -21.60 -8.67
CA ARG A 258 6.92 -21.43 -9.98
C ARG A 258 5.63 -20.64 -9.86
N LYS A 259 4.75 -21.01 -8.92
CA LYS A 259 3.51 -20.28 -8.65
C LYS A 259 3.80 -18.84 -8.21
N PHE A 260 4.79 -18.63 -7.35
CA PHE A 260 5.25 -17.29 -6.99
C PHE A 260 5.73 -16.50 -8.22
N ALA A 261 6.60 -17.12 -9.04
CA ALA A 261 7.17 -16.45 -10.21
C ALA A 261 6.10 -16.04 -11.24
N ASP A 262 5.17 -16.94 -11.55
CA ASP A 262 4.10 -16.66 -12.52
C ASP A 262 3.16 -15.56 -12.01
N LYS A 263 2.79 -15.59 -10.71
CA LYS A 263 1.98 -14.53 -10.08
C LYS A 263 2.71 -13.20 -10.09
N ALA A 264 3.97 -13.17 -9.67
CA ALA A 264 4.76 -11.95 -9.62
C ALA A 264 4.97 -11.34 -11.01
N LYS A 265 5.30 -12.17 -12.01
CA LYS A 265 5.43 -11.75 -13.40
C LYS A 265 4.13 -11.13 -13.92
N LEU A 266 3.00 -11.81 -13.72
CA LEU A 266 1.70 -11.33 -14.17
C LEU A 266 1.37 -9.97 -13.55
N SER A 267 1.53 -9.81 -12.24
CA SER A 267 1.29 -8.53 -11.55
C SER A 267 2.20 -7.42 -12.07
N ILE A 268 3.49 -7.70 -12.28
CA ILE A 268 4.43 -6.70 -12.80
C ILE A 268 4.06 -6.27 -14.24
N GLU A 269 3.85 -7.23 -15.14
CA GLU A 269 3.63 -6.96 -16.56
C GLU A 269 2.24 -6.39 -16.86
N LYS A 270 1.20 -6.87 -16.17
CA LYS A 270 -0.19 -6.51 -16.46
C LYS A 270 -0.74 -5.38 -15.59
N GLU A 271 -0.22 -5.20 -14.38
CA GLU A 271 -0.70 -4.16 -13.47
C GLU A 271 0.34 -3.05 -13.30
N ILE A 272 1.56 -3.38 -12.85
CA ILE A 272 2.54 -2.37 -12.45
C ILE A 272 3.07 -1.53 -13.63
N ILE A 273 3.52 -2.18 -14.71
CA ILE A 273 4.09 -1.46 -15.87
C ILE A 273 3.06 -0.50 -16.49
N PRO A 274 1.84 -0.94 -16.85
CA PRO A 274 0.82 -0.05 -17.39
C PRO A 274 0.44 1.07 -16.42
N MET A 275 0.33 0.77 -15.11
CA MET A 275 0.05 1.77 -14.09
C MET A 275 1.13 2.86 -14.04
N ARG A 276 2.42 2.50 -14.08
CA ARG A 276 3.50 3.50 -14.10
C ARG A 276 3.45 4.39 -15.33
N GLN A 277 3.13 3.83 -16.50
CA GLN A 277 2.94 4.62 -17.72
C GLN A 277 1.74 5.56 -17.59
N HIS A 278 0.63 5.08 -17.01
CA HIS A 278 -0.57 5.87 -16.75
C HIS A 278 -0.28 7.06 -15.83
N LEU A 279 0.55 6.91 -14.80
CA LEU A 279 0.92 8.03 -13.92
C LEU A 279 1.63 9.15 -14.69
N VAL A 280 2.51 8.80 -15.62
CA VAL A 280 3.20 9.79 -16.46
C VAL A 280 2.22 10.45 -17.44
N SER A 281 1.36 9.68 -18.10
CA SER A 281 0.35 10.25 -19.01
C SER A 281 -0.64 11.15 -18.30
N TYR A 282 -1.06 10.78 -17.09
CA TYR A 282 -1.96 11.58 -16.26
C TYR A 282 -1.34 12.94 -15.91
N ASP A 283 -0.05 12.95 -15.54
CA ASP A 283 0.65 14.20 -15.27
C ASP A 283 0.73 15.12 -16.49
N ILE A 284 0.97 14.55 -17.68
CA ILE A 284 0.97 15.28 -18.95
C ILE A 284 -0.42 15.92 -19.18
N GLU A 285 -1.51 15.20 -18.92
CA GLU A 285 -2.86 15.75 -19.02
C GLU A 285 -3.11 16.91 -18.04
N ILE A 286 -2.65 16.80 -16.78
CA ILE A 286 -2.70 17.92 -15.82
C ILE A 286 -1.91 19.12 -16.34
N ASN A 287 -0.70 18.91 -16.87
CA ASN A 287 0.14 20.00 -17.37
C ASN A 287 -0.48 20.67 -18.61
N LYS A 288 -1.18 19.93 -19.49
CA LYS A 288 -1.97 20.50 -20.60
C LYS A 288 -3.07 21.43 -20.09
N LEU A 289 -3.79 21.04 -19.04
CA LEU A 289 -4.79 21.92 -18.42
C LEU A 289 -4.15 23.18 -17.81
N ARG A 290 -2.98 23.03 -17.19
CA ARG A 290 -2.21 24.17 -16.69
C ARG A 290 -1.78 25.13 -17.79
N GLU A 291 -1.33 24.61 -18.93
CA GLU A 291 -1.00 25.42 -20.10
C GLU A 291 -2.22 26.14 -20.68
N LYS A 292 -3.34 25.43 -20.84
CA LYS A 292 -4.62 26.00 -21.29
C LYS A 292 -5.06 27.15 -20.39
N LEU A 293 -4.99 26.95 -19.07
CA LEU A 293 -5.31 27.99 -18.10
C LEU A 293 -4.42 29.23 -18.26
N ASN A 294 -3.12 29.04 -18.48
CA ASN A 294 -2.17 30.15 -18.58
C ASN A 294 -2.22 30.88 -19.93
N LYS A 295 -2.38 30.16 -21.05
CA LYS A 295 -2.38 30.73 -22.41
C LYS A 295 -3.74 31.31 -22.79
N ASP A 296 -4.81 30.55 -22.54
CA ASP A 296 -6.15 30.91 -23.02
C ASP A 296 -6.91 31.76 -22.00
N SER A 297 -6.43 31.81 -20.74
CA SER A 297 -7.07 32.53 -19.64
C SER A 297 -8.51 32.07 -19.36
N VAL A 298 -8.81 30.78 -19.62
CA VAL A 298 -10.12 30.16 -19.40
C VAL A 298 -10.07 29.20 -18.20
N SER A 299 -11.19 29.10 -17.47
CA SER A 299 -11.36 28.08 -16.42
C SER A 299 -11.29 26.67 -17.00
N VAL A 300 -10.57 25.77 -16.32
CA VAL A 300 -10.44 24.35 -16.73
C VAL A 300 -11.24 23.42 -15.83
N ARG A 301 -12.21 23.95 -15.08
CA ARG A 301 -12.93 23.20 -14.04
C ARG A 301 -13.70 21.99 -14.58
N SER A 302 -14.37 22.12 -15.73
CA SER A 302 -15.08 21.00 -16.38
C SER A 302 -14.11 19.90 -16.82
N ASP A 303 -13.00 20.30 -17.43
CA ASP A 303 -11.99 19.38 -17.96
C ASP A 303 -11.28 18.65 -16.81
N LEU A 304 -11.06 19.35 -15.70
CA LEU A 304 -10.49 18.80 -14.47
C LEU A 304 -11.39 17.73 -13.84
N THR A 305 -12.71 17.94 -13.80
CA THR A 305 -13.66 16.91 -13.34
C THR A 305 -13.56 15.64 -14.19
N SER A 306 -13.55 15.79 -15.52
CA SER A 306 -13.40 14.65 -16.44
C SER A 306 -12.05 13.94 -16.29
N LEU A 307 -10.98 14.67 -15.97
CA LEU A 307 -9.66 14.10 -15.73
C LEU A 307 -9.62 13.29 -14.42
N ILE A 308 -10.26 13.77 -13.36
CA ILE A 308 -10.32 13.07 -12.06
C ILE A 308 -10.97 11.69 -12.22
N ASP A 309 -12.02 11.57 -13.04
CA ASP A 309 -12.74 10.30 -13.25
C ASP A 309 -11.90 9.22 -13.95
N LYS A 310 -10.83 9.60 -14.67
CA LYS A 310 -9.93 8.67 -15.38
C LYS A 310 -8.82 8.09 -14.51
N LEU A 311 -8.69 8.56 -13.28
CA LEU A 311 -7.56 8.22 -12.43
C LEU A 311 -7.70 6.82 -11.83
N LEU A 312 -6.73 5.95 -12.11
CA LEU A 312 -6.67 4.56 -11.61
C LEU A 312 -6.27 4.46 -10.12
N MET A 313 -6.97 5.17 -9.23
CA MET A 313 -6.63 5.26 -7.80
C MET A 313 -6.64 3.90 -7.10
N GLU A 314 -7.66 3.08 -7.35
CA GLU A 314 -7.86 1.80 -6.65
C GLU A 314 -6.76 0.79 -6.96
N GLN A 315 -6.25 0.80 -8.19
CA GLN A 315 -5.16 -0.10 -8.60
C GLN A 315 -3.85 0.24 -7.89
N LEU A 316 -3.55 1.53 -7.71
CA LEU A 316 -2.34 1.96 -7.04
C LEU A 316 -2.43 1.74 -5.52
N LYS A 317 -3.61 1.98 -4.93
CA LYS A 317 -3.89 1.77 -3.51
C LYS A 317 -3.77 0.32 -3.04
N LYS A 318 -3.96 -0.65 -3.96
CA LYS A 318 -3.70 -2.07 -3.70
C LYS A 318 -2.26 -2.34 -3.26
N TYR A 319 -1.29 -1.56 -3.77
CA TYR A 319 0.13 -1.75 -3.50
C TYR A 319 0.69 -0.71 -2.52
N ASP A 320 0.15 0.52 -2.53
CA ASP A 320 0.54 1.59 -1.63
C ASP A 320 -0.69 2.37 -1.14
N PRO A 321 -1.08 2.28 0.14
CA PRO A 321 -2.22 3.03 0.67
C PRO A 321 -2.08 4.56 0.54
N GLU A 322 -0.84 5.08 0.56
CA GLU A 322 -0.54 6.52 0.47
C GLU A 322 0.49 6.83 -0.63
N PRO A 323 0.10 6.72 -1.92
CA PRO A 323 1.04 6.89 -3.03
C PRO A 323 1.49 8.34 -3.19
N LEU A 324 2.81 8.56 -3.29
CA LEU A 324 3.37 9.88 -3.56
C LEU A 324 2.81 10.55 -4.84
N PRO A 325 2.69 9.87 -6.00
CA PRO A 325 2.11 10.48 -7.19
C PRO A 325 0.70 11.04 -6.95
N MET A 326 -0.06 10.41 -6.06
CA MET A 326 -1.41 10.86 -5.75
C MET A 326 -1.47 12.14 -4.95
N GLU A 327 -0.59 12.29 -3.97
CA GLU A 327 -0.46 13.52 -3.20
C GLU A 327 0.00 14.66 -4.13
N VAL A 328 0.93 14.38 -5.04
CA VAL A 328 1.42 15.33 -6.05
C VAL A 328 0.32 15.75 -7.03
N PHE A 329 -0.50 14.83 -7.52
CA PHE A 329 -1.66 15.18 -8.37
C PHE A 329 -2.68 16.00 -7.60
N SER A 330 -2.97 15.65 -6.36
CA SER A 330 -3.90 16.40 -5.50
C SER A 330 -3.43 17.85 -5.28
N LEU A 331 -2.12 18.04 -5.13
CA LEU A 331 -1.50 19.38 -5.07
C LEU A 331 -1.70 20.16 -6.37
N LYS A 332 -1.37 19.57 -7.53
CA LYS A 332 -1.54 20.21 -8.84
C LYS A 332 -2.99 20.54 -9.15
N ILE A 333 -3.90 19.62 -8.88
CA ILE A 333 -5.35 19.78 -9.06
C ILE A 333 -5.85 20.95 -8.18
N SER A 334 -5.42 21.03 -6.92
CA SER A 334 -5.80 22.12 -6.02
C SER A 334 -5.29 23.50 -6.52
N ASP A 335 -4.09 23.55 -7.12
CA ASP A 335 -3.57 24.79 -7.76
C ASP A 335 -4.44 25.19 -8.96
N LEU A 336 -4.79 24.24 -9.83
CA LEU A 336 -5.66 24.48 -10.97
C LEU A 336 -7.08 24.92 -10.57
N GLU A 337 -7.67 24.30 -9.54
CA GLU A 337 -8.97 24.71 -8.99
C GLU A 337 -8.94 26.16 -8.49
N TYR A 338 -7.90 26.52 -7.74
CA TYR A 338 -7.74 27.89 -7.23
C TYR A 338 -7.59 28.90 -8.36
N ARG A 339 -6.70 28.63 -9.32
CA ARG A 339 -6.47 29.52 -10.46
C ARG A 339 -7.69 29.64 -11.37
N SER A 340 -8.42 28.54 -11.57
CA SER A 340 -9.67 28.54 -12.33
C SER A 340 -10.72 29.42 -11.65
N ALA A 341 -10.85 29.34 -10.32
CA ALA A 341 -11.75 30.20 -9.56
C ALA A 341 -11.40 31.69 -9.69
N LEU A 342 -10.11 32.05 -9.68
CA LEU A 342 -9.67 33.43 -9.92
C LEU A 342 -10.07 33.95 -11.31
N LEU A 343 -10.00 33.11 -12.34
CA LEU A 343 -10.39 33.47 -13.70
C LEU A 343 -11.90 33.59 -13.87
N GLU A 344 -12.68 32.63 -13.34
CA GLU A 344 -14.15 32.69 -13.33
C GLU A 344 -14.65 33.98 -12.68
N ASN A 345 -13.99 34.40 -11.59
CA ASN A 345 -14.39 35.56 -10.82
C ASN A 345 -13.85 36.89 -11.38
N LYS A 346 -12.97 36.87 -12.39
CA LYS A 346 -12.26 38.06 -12.88
C LYS A 346 -13.20 39.16 -13.36
N THR A 347 -14.25 38.81 -14.10
CA THR A 347 -15.21 39.76 -14.69
C THR A 347 -16.16 40.38 -13.66
N VAL A 348 -16.37 39.68 -12.54
CA VAL A 348 -17.35 40.06 -11.52
C VAL A 348 -16.70 40.52 -10.21
N ARG A 349 -15.37 40.62 -10.20
CA ARG A 349 -14.57 40.99 -9.03
C ARG A 349 -14.81 42.41 -8.55
N ASP A 350 -15.11 43.31 -9.48
CA ASP A 350 -15.38 44.72 -9.23
C ASP A 350 -16.88 45.00 -9.04
N SER A 351 -17.67 43.96 -8.75
CA SER A 351 -19.09 44.12 -8.43
C SER A 351 -19.27 45.11 -7.29
N SER A 352 -20.24 46.02 -7.42
CA SER A 352 -20.59 46.91 -6.33
C SER A 352 -21.27 46.16 -5.19
N ASP A 353 -21.81 44.96 -5.43
CA ASP A 353 -22.45 44.11 -4.41
C ASP A 353 -21.38 43.48 -3.49
N LEU A 354 -21.33 43.94 -2.24
CA LEU A 354 -20.39 43.46 -1.24
C LEU A 354 -20.69 42.04 -0.75
N GLN A 355 -21.96 41.63 -0.71
CA GLN A 355 -22.32 40.27 -0.31
C GLN A 355 -21.88 39.27 -1.37
N PHE A 356 -22.15 39.59 -2.63
CA PHE A 356 -21.69 38.79 -3.76
C PHE A 356 -20.16 38.70 -3.80
N ARG A 357 -19.45 39.81 -3.61
CA ARG A 357 -17.98 39.82 -3.49
C ARG A 357 -17.47 38.97 -2.33
N LEU A 358 -18.11 39.04 -1.17
CA LEU A 358 -17.74 38.22 -0.01
C LEU A 358 -17.91 36.73 -0.33
N ALA A 359 -18.99 36.33 -1.01
CA ALA A 359 -19.22 34.95 -1.42
C ALA A 359 -18.12 34.44 -2.36
N LEU A 360 -17.71 35.26 -3.35
CA LEU A 360 -16.61 34.94 -4.26
C LEU A 360 -15.27 34.80 -3.52
N LEU A 361 -14.92 35.76 -2.66
CA LEU A 361 -13.69 35.73 -1.88
C LEU A 361 -13.64 34.53 -0.92
N THR A 362 -14.78 34.15 -0.33
CA THR A 362 -14.88 32.97 0.53
C THR A 362 -14.67 31.68 -0.26
N LYS A 363 -15.22 31.60 -1.48
CA LYS A 363 -14.98 30.48 -2.41
C LYS A 363 -13.49 30.37 -2.77
N GLU A 364 -12.84 31.48 -3.11
CA GLU A 364 -11.41 31.53 -3.41
C GLU A 364 -10.54 31.14 -2.20
N LEU A 365 -10.87 31.66 -1.01
CA LEU A 365 -10.19 31.35 0.25
C LEU A 365 -10.24 29.86 0.57
N LYS A 366 -11.38 29.21 0.29
CA LYS A 366 -11.53 27.75 0.44
C LYS A 366 -10.54 26.97 -0.43
N TYR A 367 -10.41 27.33 -1.71
CA TYR A 367 -9.49 26.64 -2.63
C TYR A 367 -8.02 26.87 -2.28
N VAL A 368 -7.62 28.11 -1.97
CA VAL A 368 -6.22 28.38 -1.58
C VAL A 368 -5.86 27.73 -0.24
N THR A 369 -6.81 27.61 0.69
CA THR A 369 -6.59 26.89 1.96
C THR A 369 -6.40 25.39 1.73
N ARG A 370 -7.15 24.79 0.79
CA ARG A 370 -6.93 23.40 0.38
C ARG A 370 -5.55 23.22 -0.24
N LEU A 371 -5.15 24.11 -1.16
CA LEU A 371 -3.81 24.11 -1.77
C LEU A 371 -2.70 24.20 -0.72
N ASP A 372 -2.81 25.13 0.21
CA ASP A 372 -1.89 25.31 1.36
C ASP A 372 -1.77 24.04 2.20
N SER A 373 -2.89 23.41 2.57
CA SER A 373 -2.89 22.16 3.32
C SER A 373 -2.20 21.00 2.58
N MET A 374 -2.45 20.84 1.27
CA MET A 374 -1.79 19.81 0.46
C MET A 374 -0.29 20.06 0.34
N ALA A 375 0.12 21.31 0.12
CA ALA A 375 1.53 21.69 0.01
C ALA A 375 2.27 21.51 1.33
N ALA A 376 1.63 21.85 2.46
CA ALA A 376 2.16 21.65 3.79
C ALA A 376 2.40 20.16 4.10
N ARG A 377 1.42 19.30 3.81
CA ARG A 377 1.55 17.84 3.97
C ARG A 377 2.75 17.29 3.19
N LEU A 378 2.82 17.56 1.88
CA LEU A 378 3.93 17.10 1.04
C LEU A 378 5.30 17.68 1.45
N SER A 379 5.32 18.87 2.05
CA SER A 379 6.58 19.47 2.54
C SER A 379 7.11 18.82 3.83
N THR A 380 6.25 18.16 4.61
CA THR A 380 6.63 17.49 5.86
C THR A 380 7.02 16.03 5.68
N GLU A 381 6.69 15.43 4.54
CA GLU A 381 6.95 14.03 4.26
C GLU A 381 8.37 13.78 3.76
N ASP A 382 8.87 12.55 3.98
CA ASP A 382 10.12 12.08 3.37
C ASP A 382 9.88 11.71 1.90
N VAL A 383 9.89 12.75 1.07
CA VAL A 383 9.72 12.62 -0.39
C VAL A 383 10.83 11.78 -1.01
N ASP A 384 12.05 11.78 -0.48
CA ASP A 384 13.14 11.00 -1.07
C ASP A 384 12.88 9.49 -0.89
N GLN A 385 12.49 9.08 0.32
CA GLN A 385 12.16 7.68 0.59
C GLN A 385 10.97 7.20 -0.24
N LYS A 386 9.89 7.98 -0.30
CA LYS A 386 8.70 7.62 -1.09
C LYS A 386 9.01 7.58 -2.59
N ALA A 387 9.86 8.48 -3.09
CA ALA A 387 10.20 8.60 -4.50
C ALA A 387 10.94 7.37 -5.05
N GLU A 388 11.67 6.62 -4.22
CA GLU A 388 12.33 5.38 -4.66
C GLU A 388 11.36 4.37 -5.28
N ASN A 389 10.11 4.31 -4.81
CA ASN A 389 9.07 3.43 -5.35
C ASN A 389 8.45 3.96 -6.66
N TYR A 390 8.74 5.20 -7.03
CA TYR A 390 8.11 5.90 -8.15
C TYR A 390 9.15 6.53 -9.09
N GLU A 391 10.33 5.94 -9.21
CA GLU A 391 11.47 6.49 -9.94
C GLU A 391 11.10 6.93 -11.38
N LEU A 392 10.35 6.10 -12.12
CA LEU A 392 9.93 6.42 -13.50
C LEU A 392 9.07 7.69 -13.56
N PHE A 393 8.13 7.84 -12.62
CA PHE A 393 7.28 9.02 -12.53
C PHE A 393 8.11 10.27 -12.19
N ILE A 394 8.97 10.18 -11.17
CA ILE A 394 9.82 11.30 -10.75
C ILE A 394 10.76 11.73 -11.87
N LYS A 395 11.42 10.78 -12.55
CA LYS A 395 12.35 11.05 -13.64
C LYS A 395 11.65 11.69 -14.84
N ASN A 396 10.48 11.20 -15.23
CA ASN A 396 9.78 11.72 -16.41
C ASN A 396 9.03 13.04 -16.15
N THR A 397 8.59 13.29 -14.92
CA THR A 397 7.81 14.48 -14.59
C THR A 397 8.64 15.62 -14.01
N TYR A 398 9.64 15.31 -13.19
CA TYR A 398 10.42 16.32 -12.45
C TYR A 398 11.93 16.20 -12.69
N ASN A 399 12.42 15.21 -13.43
CA ASN A 399 13.83 14.83 -13.58
C ASN A 399 14.52 14.35 -12.28
N SER A 400 14.20 14.93 -11.12
CA SER A 400 14.77 14.54 -9.81
C SER A 400 13.84 14.87 -8.64
N THR A 401 14.08 14.25 -7.47
CA THR A 401 13.35 14.56 -6.23
C THR A 401 13.60 15.98 -5.75
N VAL A 402 14.79 16.53 -6.02
CA VAL A 402 15.15 17.92 -5.70
C VAL A 402 14.22 18.90 -6.42
N VAL A 403 13.93 18.66 -7.70
CA VAL A 403 13.01 19.50 -8.47
C VAL A 403 11.58 19.37 -7.94
N LEU A 404 11.13 18.15 -7.62
CA LEU A 404 9.81 17.96 -6.97
C LEU A 404 9.71 18.74 -5.64
N LYS A 405 10.70 18.61 -4.76
CA LYS A 405 10.76 19.35 -3.49
C LYS A 405 10.73 20.86 -3.71
N SER A 406 11.48 21.36 -4.70
CA SER A 406 11.47 22.78 -5.06
C SER A 406 10.11 23.25 -5.56
N PHE A 407 9.42 22.42 -6.35
CA PHE A 407 8.07 22.70 -6.85
C PHE A 407 7.05 22.75 -5.70
N VAL A 408 7.07 21.78 -4.79
CA VAL A 408 6.22 21.75 -3.60
C VAL A 408 6.47 22.98 -2.72
N LYS A 409 7.74 23.32 -2.47
CA LYS A 409 8.13 24.51 -1.69
C LYS A 409 7.62 25.80 -2.34
N ALA A 410 7.81 25.97 -3.65
CA ALA A 410 7.34 27.15 -4.36
C ALA A 410 5.81 27.29 -4.29
N LEU A 411 5.07 26.19 -4.41
CA LEU A 411 3.62 26.20 -4.26
C LEU A 411 3.16 26.49 -2.83
N LYS A 412 3.87 25.99 -1.82
CA LYS A 412 3.61 26.29 -0.41
C LYS A 412 3.79 27.79 -0.13
N GLU A 413 4.93 28.36 -0.51
CA GLU A 413 5.17 29.79 -0.31
C GLU A 413 4.14 30.66 -1.08
N TYR A 414 3.73 30.21 -2.27
CA TYR A 414 2.68 30.87 -3.03
C TYR A 414 1.32 30.82 -2.34
N SER A 415 0.90 29.63 -1.89
CA SER A 415 -0.42 29.43 -1.27
C SER A 415 -0.53 30.10 0.10
N GLU A 416 0.53 30.10 0.90
CA GLU A 416 0.59 30.83 2.18
C GLU A 416 0.37 32.33 1.98
N ARG A 417 1.09 32.95 1.03
CA ARG A 417 0.94 34.38 0.71
C ARG A 417 -0.46 34.70 0.22
N GLU A 418 -0.99 33.91 -0.71
CA GLU A 418 -2.32 34.15 -1.28
C GLU A 418 -3.43 33.92 -0.25
N LYS A 419 -3.29 32.91 0.63
CA LYS A 419 -4.22 32.67 1.74
C LYS A 419 -4.29 33.86 2.69
N LEU A 420 -3.14 34.40 3.12
CA LEU A 420 -3.10 35.59 3.98
C LEU A 420 -3.79 36.80 3.31
N LYS A 421 -3.48 37.03 2.03
CA LYS A 421 -4.09 38.10 1.25
C LYS A 421 -5.61 37.94 1.12
N LYS A 422 -6.10 36.73 0.83
CA LYS A 422 -7.54 36.45 0.72
C LYS A 422 -8.24 36.54 2.06
N GLN A 423 -7.61 36.08 3.15
CA GLN A 423 -8.14 36.22 4.50
C GLN A 423 -8.30 37.69 4.89
N ALA A 424 -7.32 38.54 4.57
CA ALA A 424 -7.39 39.98 4.79
C ALA A 424 -8.54 40.61 3.97
N GLN A 425 -8.68 40.25 2.69
CA GLN A 425 -9.78 40.74 1.83
C GLN A 425 -11.16 40.32 2.34
N VAL A 426 -11.31 39.07 2.79
CA VAL A 426 -12.55 38.56 3.39
C VAL A 426 -12.89 39.33 4.66
N THR A 427 -11.91 39.56 5.54
CA THR A 427 -12.11 40.30 6.79
C THR A 427 -12.52 41.74 6.51
N GLN A 428 -11.78 42.45 5.64
CA GLN A 428 -12.11 43.81 5.23
C GLN A 428 -13.51 43.92 4.61
N THR A 429 -13.91 42.95 3.78
CA THR A 429 -15.25 42.96 3.15
C THR A 429 -16.35 42.67 4.17
N LYS A 430 -16.12 41.76 5.13
CA LYS A 430 -17.03 41.51 6.25
C LYS A 430 -17.21 42.74 7.11
N ASP A 431 -16.12 43.45 7.41
CA ASP A 431 -16.16 44.69 8.17
C ASP A 431 -16.94 45.75 7.40
N ALA A 432 -16.68 45.92 6.10
CA ALA A 432 -17.42 46.87 5.25
C ALA A 432 -18.93 46.59 5.20
N LEU A 433 -19.36 45.32 5.26
CA LEU A 433 -20.78 44.96 5.31
C LEU A 433 -21.49 45.43 6.59
N GLN A 434 -20.75 45.79 7.65
CA GLN A 434 -21.30 46.33 8.89
C GLN A 434 -21.59 47.84 8.81
N TRP A 435 -21.26 48.49 7.70
CA TRP A 435 -21.39 49.94 7.55
C TRP A 435 -22.13 50.32 6.27
N ILE A 436 -22.95 51.36 6.33
CA ILE A 436 -23.43 52.12 5.17
C ILE A 436 -22.50 53.32 5.00
N VAL A 437 -21.99 53.53 3.79
CA VAL A 437 -21.06 54.61 3.47
C VAL A 437 -21.84 55.79 2.89
N ILE A 438 -21.67 56.97 3.49
CA ILE A 438 -22.35 58.21 3.06
C ILE A 438 -21.33 59.35 3.02
N GLY A 439 -20.70 59.56 1.87
CA GLY A 439 -19.65 60.58 1.75
C GLY A 439 -18.53 60.31 2.75
N ALA A 440 -18.31 61.25 3.68
CA ALA A 440 -17.32 61.12 4.76
C ALA A 440 -17.84 60.43 6.04
N ASP A 441 -19.16 60.18 6.15
CA ASP A 441 -19.79 59.56 7.32
C ASP A 441 -20.04 58.05 7.10
N SER A 442 -20.16 57.27 8.18
CA SER A 442 -20.54 55.85 8.15
C SER A 442 -21.62 55.54 9.18
N ILE A 443 -22.65 54.79 8.77
CA ILE A 443 -23.74 54.36 9.65
C ILE A 443 -23.56 52.87 9.95
N PRO A 444 -23.50 52.47 11.23
CA PRO A 444 -23.44 51.05 11.57
C PRO A 444 -24.79 50.38 11.26
N VAL A 445 -24.74 49.23 10.59
CA VAL A 445 -25.88 48.29 10.45
C VAL A 445 -25.76 47.12 11.42
N VAL A 446 -25.05 47.34 12.51
CA VAL A 446 -24.91 46.44 13.64
C VAL A 446 -25.30 47.17 14.93
N PRO A 447 -25.83 46.47 15.94
CA PRO A 447 -26.16 47.08 17.22
C PRO A 447 -24.91 47.67 17.91
N ALA A 448 -25.10 48.81 18.59
CA ALA A 448 -24.22 49.29 19.66
C ALA A 448 -22.73 49.54 19.31
N VAL A 449 -22.45 50.38 18.31
CA VAL A 449 -21.11 50.99 18.18
C VAL A 449 -20.95 52.14 19.17
N ALA A 450 -20.05 51.96 20.14
CA ALA A 450 -19.67 53.00 21.09
C ALA A 450 -19.17 54.25 20.35
N ASN A 451 -19.60 55.44 20.77
CA ASN A 451 -19.21 56.74 20.19
C ASN A 451 -19.61 57.01 18.72
N ALA A 452 -20.37 56.14 18.05
CA ALA A 452 -20.89 56.45 16.71
C ALA A 452 -21.87 57.64 16.72
N ARG A 453 -21.74 58.54 15.74
CA ARG A 453 -22.64 59.69 15.50
C ARG A 453 -24.09 59.25 15.26
N PHE A 454 -24.24 58.13 14.57
CA PHE A 454 -25.53 57.48 14.30
C PHE A 454 -25.80 56.42 15.36
N LYS A 455 -27.01 56.46 15.92
CA LYS A 455 -27.55 55.50 16.87
C LYS A 455 -28.75 54.80 16.22
N PRO A 456 -28.53 53.66 15.55
CA PRO A 456 -29.62 52.87 15.00
C PRO A 456 -30.57 52.42 16.11
N LEU A 457 -31.86 52.67 15.91
CA LEU A 457 -32.94 52.18 16.78
C LEU A 457 -33.62 50.96 16.17
N ILE A 458 -33.63 50.87 14.84
CA ILE A 458 -34.09 49.73 14.08
C ILE A 458 -33.18 49.49 12.87
N ILE A 459 -32.86 48.23 12.64
CA ILE A 459 -32.12 47.76 11.48
C ILE A 459 -32.94 46.59 10.93
N LEU A 460 -33.49 46.78 9.73
CA LEU A 460 -34.12 45.70 8.99
C LEU A 460 -33.13 45.25 7.92
N GLU A 461 -32.56 44.06 8.14
CA GLU A 461 -31.45 43.51 7.37
C GLU A 461 -31.72 43.58 5.86
N GLU A 462 -30.73 44.08 5.10
CA GLU A 462 -30.80 44.29 3.64
C GLU A 462 -32.01 45.11 3.13
N LYS A 463 -32.67 45.88 4.00
CA LYS A 463 -33.77 46.78 3.63
C LYS A 463 -33.50 48.22 4.01
N PHE A 464 -33.40 48.52 5.31
CA PHE A 464 -33.18 49.88 5.79
C PHE A 464 -32.73 49.92 7.25
N THR A 465 -32.21 51.08 7.67
CA THR A 465 -31.94 51.42 9.06
C THR A 465 -32.54 52.78 9.39
N SER A 466 -33.03 52.92 10.61
CA SER A 466 -33.52 54.18 11.14
C SER A 466 -33.14 54.35 12.61
N GLY A 467 -32.95 55.61 13.01
CA GLY A 467 -32.61 55.94 14.37
C GLY A 467 -32.34 57.41 14.55
N LEU A 468 -31.46 57.73 15.49
CA LEU A 468 -31.09 59.09 15.86
C LEU A 468 -29.64 59.38 15.46
N GLN A 469 -29.42 60.52 14.83
CA GLN A 469 -28.10 61.06 14.51
C GLN A 469 -27.85 62.26 15.42
N TYR A 470 -26.65 62.34 16.01
CA TYR A 470 -26.28 63.39 16.94
C TYR A 470 -25.15 64.23 16.35
N ALA A 471 -25.36 65.53 16.12
CA ALA A 471 -24.25 66.45 15.85
C ALA A 471 -23.47 66.78 17.15
N ASP A 472 -24.21 66.86 18.26
CA ASP A 472 -23.72 66.98 19.63
C ASP A 472 -24.72 66.29 20.59
N SER A 473 -24.49 66.37 21.90
CA SER A 473 -25.34 65.69 22.90
C SER A 473 -26.79 66.23 23.01
N LEU A 474 -27.07 67.40 22.43
CA LEU A 474 -28.32 68.16 22.58
C LEU A 474 -29.10 68.33 21.26
N ASN A 475 -28.47 68.07 20.12
CA ASN A 475 -29.04 68.23 18.79
C ASN A 475 -29.24 66.88 18.08
N PRO A 476 -30.25 66.09 18.48
CA PRO A 476 -30.65 64.90 17.75
C PRO A 476 -31.43 65.26 16.48
N THR A 477 -31.18 64.51 15.42
CA THR A 477 -32.04 64.41 14.24
C THR A 477 -32.44 62.96 14.03
N GLY A 478 -33.67 62.73 13.58
CA GLY A 478 -34.10 61.42 13.11
C GLY A 478 -33.49 61.14 11.75
N TYR A 479 -33.23 59.86 11.46
CA TYR A 479 -32.73 59.46 10.17
C TYR A 479 -33.41 58.21 9.63
N PHE A 480 -33.38 58.06 8.31
CA PHE A 480 -33.76 56.84 7.60
C PHE A 480 -32.87 56.65 6.38
N TYR A 481 -32.29 55.46 6.25
CA TYR A 481 -31.45 55.09 5.10
C TYR A 481 -31.79 53.68 4.63
N THR A 482 -31.85 53.47 3.32
CA THR A 482 -31.94 52.12 2.76
C THR A 482 -30.60 51.39 2.85
N ILE A 483 -30.66 50.07 3.04
CA ILE A 483 -29.50 49.18 3.04
C ILE A 483 -29.48 48.49 1.68
N ARG A 484 -28.52 48.86 0.83
CA ARG A 484 -28.29 48.21 -0.45
C ARG A 484 -27.12 47.21 -0.34
N PRO A 485 -27.03 46.23 -1.26
CA PRO A 485 -25.88 45.32 -1.32
C PRO A 485 -24.54 46.04 -1.49
N SER A 486 -24.54 47.22 -2.14
CA SER A 486 -23.36 48.09 -2.27
C SER A 486 -23.01 48.90 -1.02
N ARG A 487 -23.87 48.85 0.01
CA ARG A 487 -23.78 49.72 1.19
C ARG A 487 -23.80 51.22 0.89
N ILE A 488 -24.24 51.59 -0.32
CA ILE A 488 -24.53 52.97 -0.71
C ILE A 488 -26.06 53.10 -0.75
N PRO A 489 -26.66 53.96 0.09
CA PRO A 489 -28.11 54.09 0.18
C PRO A 489 -28.65 54.84 -1.05
N ASP A 490 -29.79 54.40 -1.58
CA ASP A 490 -30.54 55.15 -2.60
C ASP A 490 -31.57 56.10 -1.98
N VAL A 491 -32.05 55.81 -0.77
CA VAL A 491 -32.86 56.72 0.04
C VAL A 491 -32.05 57.15 1.24
N LYS A 492 -31.84 58.46 1.35
CA LYS A 492 -31.13 59.12 2.44
C LYS A 492 -32.00 60.25 2.95
N VAL A 493 -32.52 60.11 4.17
CA VAL A 493 -33.41 61.11 4.76
C VAL A 493 -33.00 61.40 6.20
N THR A 494 -33.00 62.69 6.55
CA THR A 494 -32.89 63.18 7.92
C THR A 494 -34.09 64.08 8.21
N PHE A 495 -34.65 63.98 9.41
CA PHE A 495 -35.84 64.74 9.81
C PHE A 495 -35.73 65.26 11.25
N PRO A 496 -36.39 66.39 11.57
CA PRO A 496 -36.38 66.93 12.92
C PRO A 496 -37.11 65.99 13.90
N VAL A 497 -36.60 65.88 15.12
CA VAL A 497 -37.24 65.16 16.25
C VAL A 497 -37.42 66.12 17.43
N ASP A 498 -38.20 65.69 18.43
CA ASP A 498 -38.40 66.44 19.68
C ASP A 498 -37.11 66.51 20.54
N LYS A 499 -36.24 67.48 20.24
CA LYS A 499 -34.88 67.60 20.80
C LYS A 499 -34.81 67.49 22.34
N PRO A 500 -35.70 68.14 23.13
CA PRO A 500 -35.71 67.99 24.59
C PRO A 500 -35.84 66.54 25.09
N ASN A 501 -36.55 65.70 24.34
CA ASN A 501 -36.89 64.33 24.75
C ASN A 501 -35.93 63.28 24.16
N PHE A 502 -35.30 63.54 23.02
CA PHE A 502 -34.37 62.63 22.34
C PHE A 502 -32.87 62.94 22.56
N LYS A 503 -32.49 63.50 23.71
CA LYS A 503 -31.07 63.78 24.03
C LYS A 503 -30.24 62.50 24.08
N LEU A 504 -28.92 62.62 23.85
CA LEU A 504 -28.02 61.45 23.83
C LEU A 504 -28.07 60.64 25.13
N SER A 505 -28.19 61.30 26.28
CA SER A 505 -28.32 60.65 27.60
C SER A 505 -29.61 59.85 27.79
N ARG A 506 -30.58 59.98 26.88
CA ARG A 506 -31.88 59.30 26.89
C ARG A 506 -32.04 58.30 25.74
N VAL A 507 -31.01 58.10 24.91
CA VAL A 507 -31.09 57.21 23.75
C VAL A 507 -31.44 55.76 24.10
N SER A 508 -31.07 55.30 25.30
CA SER A 508 -31.38 53.94 25.78
C SER A 508 -32.88 53.70 25.97
N SER A 509 -33.66 54.76 26.23
CA SER A 509 -35.13 54.71 26.31
C SER A 509 -35.82 55.04 24.99
N SER A 510 -35.05 55.35 23.93
CA SER A 510 -35.60 55.61 22.60
C SER A 510 -35.79 54.30 21.85
N LYS A 511 -36.90 54.19 21.13
CA LYS A 511 -37.26 53.05 20.28
C LYS A 511 -37.79 53.55 18.94
N ALA A 512 -37.87 52.66 17.96
CA ALA A 512 -38.44 52.97 16.66
C ALA A 512 -39.42 51.88 16.21
N LEU A 513 -40.50 52.29 15.55
CA LEU A 513 -41.39 51.43 14.78
C LEU A 513 -41.38 51.88 13.33
N THR A 514 -41.50 50.93 12.41
CA THR A 514 -41.48 51.21 10.97
C THR A 514 -42.57 50.45 10.25
N TYR A 515 -43.10 51.07 9.19
CA TYR A 515 -43.96 50.42 8.21
C TYR A 515 -43.38 50.72 6.83
N SER A 516 -43.35 49.71 5.97
CA SER A 516 -43.06 49.87 4.55
C SER A 516 -44.13 49.16 3.75
N ASP A 517 -44.58 49.76 2.65
CA ASP A 517 -45.44 49.07 1.70
C ASP A 517 -44.70 47.91 1.00
N ALA A 518 -45.44 46.99 0.38
CA ALA A 518 -44.85 45.82 -0.28
C ALA A 518 -43.89 46.20 -1.41
N ALA A 519 -44.11 47.34 -2.08
CA ALA A 519 -43.26 47.85 -3.14
C ALA A 519 -42.05 48.67 -2.63
N GLY A 520 -41.95 48.93 -1.33
CA GLY A 520 -40.89 49.74 -0.73
C GLY A 520 -40.80 51.14 -1.31
N GLN A 521 -41.94 51.74 -1.66
CA GLN A 521 -42.07 53.10 -2.16
C GLN A 521 -42.39 54.08 -1.04
N ILE A 522 -43.07 53.62 0.01
CA ILE A 522 -43.51 54.44 1.14
C ILE A 522 -42.97 53.83 2.43
N TYR A 523 -42.29 54.64 3.21
CA TYR A 523 -41.81 54.29 4.54
C TYR A 523 -42.42 55.24 5.58
N PHE A 524 -42.92 54.67 6.66
CA PHE A 524 -43.26 55.40 7.88
C PHE A 524 -42.28 55.00 8.97
N VAL A 525 -41.75 55.99 9.67
CA VAL A 525 -40.80 55.82 10.76
C VAL A 525 -41.32 56.58 11.97
N LEU A 526 -41.65 55.85 13.04
CA LEU A 526 -42.02 56.42 14.33
C LEU A 526 -40.88 56.23 15.32
N ILE A 527 -40.22 57.31 15.74
CA ILE A 527 -39.24 57.28 16.82
C ILE A 527 -39.94 57.76 18.11
N TYR A 528 -39.87 57.01 19.21
CA TYR A 528 -40.53 57.36 20.46
C TYR A 528 -39.66 57.09 21.69
N THR A 529 -39.99 57.71 22.82
CA THR A 529 -39.37 57.43 24.13
C THR A 529 -40.29 56.60 25.02
N GLU A 530 -39.80 55.47 25.53
CA GLU A 530 -40.50 54.68 26.55
C GLU A 530 -40.58 55.41 27.89
N ARG A 531 -39.69 56.38 28.13
CA ARG A 531 -39.73 57.20 29.33
C ARG A 531 -40.70 58.38 29.12
N PRO A 532 -41.72 58.57 29.97
CA PRO A 532 -42.64 59.69 29.86
C PRO A 532 -41.94 61.00 30.21
N ALA A 533 -42.41 62.09 29.60
CA ALA A 533 -42.07 63.46 29.97
C ALA A 533 -42.78 63.86 31.28
N LYS A 534 -42.53 65.08 31.76
CA LYS A 534 -43.07 65.57 33.05
C LYS A 534 -44.59 65.60 33.11
N ASP A 535 -45.26 65.65 31.96
CA ASP A 535 -46.72 65.66 31.80
C ASP A 535 -47.32 64.24 31.68
N GLY A 536 -46.52 63.19 31.89
CA GLY A 536 -46.95 61.80 31.79
C GLY A 536 -47.11 61.27 30.36
N LYS A 537 -46.76 62.06 29.34
CA LYS A 537 -46.87 61.67 27.93
C LYS A 537 -45.53 61.21 27.36
N HIS A 538 -45.60 60.33 26.37
CA HIS A 538 -44.45 59.81 25.62
C HIS A 538 -44.24 60.64 24.36
N ALA A 539 -43.06 61.25 24.23
CA ALA A 539 -42.72 61.97 23.01
C ALA A 539 -42.50 60.97 21.86
N ALA A 540 -43.10 61.25 20.71
CA ALA A 540 -42.95 60.48 19.50
C ALA A 540 -42.85 61.38 18.27
N THR A 541 -41.96 61.05 17.34
CA THR A 541 -41.81 61.72 16.05
C THR A 541 -42.12 60.74 14.94
N LEU A 542 -43.12 61.03 14.11
CA LEU A 542 -43.46 60.23 12.93
C LEU A 542 -42.98 60.95 11.67
N ALA A 543 -42.25 60.24 10.81
CA ALA A 543 -41.88 60.70 9.48
C ALA A 543 -42.49 59.82 8.40
N LYS A 544 -42.99 60.44 7.33
CA LYS A 544 -43.40 59.77 6.09
C LYS A 544 -42.36 60.06 5.01
N ILE A 545 -41.89 59.00 4.36
CA ILE A 545 -40.77 59.05 3.42
C ILE A 545 -41.19 58.33 2.15
N TYR A 546 -41.00 58.98 1.00
CA TYR A 546 -41.10 58.38 -0.31
C TYR A 546 -39.73 58.00 -0.82
N ARG A 547 -39.64 56.88 -1.54
CA ARG A 547 -38.40 56.46 -2.20
C ARG A 547 -37.95 57.45 -3.29
N SER A 548 -38.90 58.03 -4.03
CA SER A 548 -38.66 59.01 -5.11
C SER A 548 -38.22 60.37 -4.58
N ASP A 549 -38.99 60.91 -3.63
CA ASP A 549 -38.93 62.33 -3.27
C ASP A 549 -38.29 62.58 -1.89
N GLY A 550 -37.94 61.52 -1.15
CA GLY A 550 -37.37 61.63 0.19
C GLY A 550 -38.43 61.97 1.25
N LEU A 551 -38.13 62.93 2.12
CA LEU A 551 -39.01 63.27 3.24
C LEU A 551 -40.29 63.98 2.75
N ALA A 552 -41.45 63.36 2.96
CA ALA A 552 -42.73 64.00 2.68
C ALA A 552 -43.13 64.98 3.79
N TRP A 553 -43.10 64.50 5.04
CA TRP A 553 -43.35 65.29 6.24
C TRP A 553 -42.83 64.57 7.49
N SER A 554 -42.63 65.33 8.57
CA SER A 554 -42.32 64.81 9.90
C SER A 554 -43.04 65.62 10.98
N MET A 555 -43.71 64.94 11.91
CA MET A 555 -44.52 65.57 12.96
C MET A 555 -44.22 64.98 14.34
N ASN A 556 -44.26 65.82 15.38
CA ASN A 556 -44.09 65.42 16.77
C ASN A 556 -45.44 65.24 17.45
N TYR A 557 -45.55 64.22 18.29
CA TYR A 557 -46.74 63.84 19.05
C TYR A 557 -46.37 63.61 20.51
N GLN A 558 -47.33 63.86 21.39
CA GLN A 558 -47.27 63.52 22.82
C GLN A 558 -48.34 62.46 23.09
N LEU A 559 -47.92 61.20 23.19
CA LEU A 559 -48.81 60.05 23.29
C LEU A 559 -49.07 59.71 24.75
N GLY A 560 -50.32 59.41 25.11
CA GLY A 560 -50.68 58.97 26.47
C GLY A 560 -50.29 57.52 26.79
N TYR A 561 -49.62 56.83 25.86
CA TYR A 561 -49.28 55.42 25.92
C TYR A 561 -47.96 55.15 25.19
N VAL A 562 -47.35 54.00 25.46
CA VAL A 562 -46.16 53.52 24.73
C VAL A 562 -46.60 52.85 23.42
N PRO A 563 -46.15 53.32 22.24
CA PRO A 563 -46.44 52.69 20.97
C PRO A 563 -45.92 51.24 20.88
N LYS A 564 -46.75 50.34 20.34
CA LYS A 564 -46.36 48.94 20.07
C LYS A 564 -46.33 48.60 18.59
N GLU A 565 -47.26 49.16 17.81
CA GLU A 565 -47.30 48.93 16.36
C GLU A 565 -47.75 50.18 15.60
N ILE A 566 -47.36 50.25 14.32
CA ILE A 566 -47.92 51.20 13.36
C ILE A 566 -48.49 50.44 12.15
N GLN A 567 -49.68 50.81 11.73
CA GLN A 567 -50.41 50.16 10.63
C GLN A 567 -50.89 51.21 9.63
N PHE A 568 -50.58 51.03 8.35
CA PHE A 568 -51.02 51.91 7.28
C PHE A 568 -52.15 51.27 6.49
N LYS A 569 -53.23 52.03 6.26
CA LYS A 569 -54.35 51.63 5.40
C LYS A 569 -54.26 52.39 4.06
N PRO A 570 -53.88 51.71 2.96
CA PRO A 570 -53.69 52.36 1.66
C PRO A 570 -54.94 53.08 1.15
N ASP A 571 -56.12 52.48 1.34
CA ASP A 571 -57.39 52.97 0.79
C ASP A 571 -57.83 54.33 1.35
N GLY A 572 -57.46 54.63 2.61
CA GLY A 572 -57.75 55.92 3.26
C GLY A 572 -56.55 56.85 3.37
N GLY A 573 -55.33 56.36 3.10
CA GLY A 573 -54.09 57.08 3.36
C GLY A 573 -53.84 57.37 4.84
N GLU A 574 -54.47 56.61 5.74
CA GLU A 574 -54.41 56.77 7.18
C GLU A 574 -53.38 55.83 7.81
N LEU A 575 -52.61 56.34 8.78
CA LEU A 575 -51.70 55.57 9.61
C LEU A 575 -52.23 55.51 11.05
N THR A 576 -52.39 54.32 11.61
CA THR A 576 -52.77 54.12 13.01
C THR A 576 -51.53 53.78 13.85
N ILE A 577 -51.28 54.53 14.92
CA ILE A 577 -50.31 54.19 15.97
C ILE A 577 -51.07 53.53 17.11
N LYS A 578 -50.73 52.29 17.47
CA LYS A 578 -51.46 51.54 18.51
C LYS A 578 -50.57 51.25 19.72
N GLY A 579 -51.15 51.37 20.90
CA GLY A 579 -50.65 50.84 22.17
C GLY A 579 -51.46 49.62 22.59
N ASP A 580 -51.46 49.32 23.89
CA ASP A 580 -52.21 48.17 24.42
C ASP A 580 -53.73 48.33 24.36
N THR A 581 -54.22 49.51 24.74
CA THR A 581 -55.67 49.79 24.84
C THR A 581 -56.07 51.08 24.13
N GLN A 582 -55.10 51.84 23.62
CA GLN A 582 -55.29 53.15 23.01
C GLN A 582 -54.69 53.18 21.61
N GLN A 583 -55.30 53.94 20.70
CA GLN A 583 -54.81 54.13 19.35
C GLN A 583 -55.05 55.56 18.88
N ASN A 584 -54.14 56.07 18.06
CA ASN A 584 -54.23 57.37 17.40
C ASN A 584 -54.18 57.18 15.88
N THR A 585 -55.11 57.77 15.15
CA THR A 585 -55.14 57.74 13.68
C THR A 585 -54.59 59.06 13.12
N ILE A 586 -53.73 58.95 12.12
CA ILE A 586 -53.02 60.05 11.48
C ILE A 586 -53.40 60.08 10.01
N ASP A 587 -53.84 61.24 9.52
CA ASP A 587 -54.20 61.43 8.12
C ASP A 587 -52.97 61.45 7.19
N LYS A 588 -53.22 61.52 5.88
CA LYS A 588 -52.17 61.57 4.85
C LYS A 588 -51.17 62.73 4.99
N ASN A 589 -51.54 63.79 5.73
CA ASN A 589 -50.76 65.01 5.94
C ASN A 589 -50.07 65.05 7.31
N GLY A 590 -50.16 63.98 8.11
CA GLY A 590 -49.56 63.93 9.44
C GLY A 590 -50.37 64.63 10.53
N LYS A 591 -51.69 64.83 10.35
CA LYS A 591 -52.58 65.39 11.39
C LYS A 591 -53.36 64.29 12.09
N LEU A 592 -53.56 64.43 13.40
CA LEU A 592 -54.43 63.53 14.17
C LEU A 592 -55.88 63.67 13.68
N VAL A 593 -56.47 62.56 13.27
CA VAL A 593 -57.91 62.45 12.99
C VAL A 593 -58.62 62.38 14.33
N LYS A 594 -59.52 63.33 14.59
CA LYS A 594 -60.28 63.42 15.84
C LYS A 594 -61.39 62.39 15.89
#